data_AF-M0AAX6-F1
#
_entry.id   AF-M0AAX6-F1
#
_cell.length_a   1.000
_cell.length_b   1.000
_cell.length_c   1.000
_cell.angle_alpha   90.00
_cell.angle_beta   90.00
_cell.angle_gamma   90.00
#
_symmetry.space_group_name_H-M   'P 1'
#
loop_
_entity.id
_entity.type
_entity.pdbx_description
1 polymer ?
#
loop_
_entity_poly.entity_id
_entity_poly.type
_entity_poly.pdbx_seq_one_letter_code
_entity_poly.pdbx_strand_id
1 'polypeptide(L)'
;MEAACSLLSKSERRYLLYQLSDGRRANIDALIDQIAAWELEGDQQGDHDAIDEETRQQVYISLIHNHLPRLADYEIIDYDLRSGDVVLDDGFEDIKPLLEQFRQTEEHPELRKRATL
;
A
#
# COMPACT_ATOMS: atom_id res chain seq x y z
N MET A 1 -10.22 3.97 -17.39
CA MET A 1 -10.98 3.79 -16.12
C MET A 1 -10.78 2.39 -15.54
N GLU A 2 -10.99 1.30 -16.30
CA GLU A 2 -10.84 -0.07 -15.79
C GLU A 2 -9.44 -0.40 -15.23
N ALA A 3 -8.38 0.13 -15.86
CA ALA A 3 -7.01 -0.06 -15.39
C ALA A 3 -6.74 0.58 -14.01
N ALA A 4 -7.24 1.79 -13.75
CA ALA A 4 -7.08 2.48 -12.47
C ALA A 4 -7.83 1.75 -11.34
N CYS A 5 -9.06 1.28 -11.59
CA CYS A 5 -9.80 0.48 -10.62
C CYS A 5 -9.09 -0.87 -10.34
N SER A 6 -8.56 -1.52 -11.38
CA SER A 6 -7.78 -2.75 -11.22
C SER A 6 -6.49 -2.50 -10.42
N LEU A 7 -5.83 -1.37 -10.64
CA LEU A 7 -4.64 -0.94 -9.91
C LEU A 7 -4.97 -0.64 -8.44
N LEU A 8 -6.06 0.06 -8.16
CA LEU A 8 -6.47 0.39 -6.81
C LEU A 8 -7.30 -0.69 -6.12
N SER A 9 -7.55 -1.84 -6.75
CA SER A 9 -8.30 -2.96 -6.13
C SER A 9 -7.57 -3.62 -4.95
N LYS A 10 -6.24 -3.48 -4.88
CA LYS A 10 -5.41 -4.08 -3.84
C LYS A 10 -5.16 -3.10 -2.71
N SER A 11 -5.51 -3.50 -1.48
CA SER A 11 -5.36 -2.70 -0.27
C SER A 11 -3.92 -2.28 -0.02
N GLU A 12 -2.95 -3.15 -0.30
CA GLU A 12 -1.53 -2.91 -0.12
C GLU A 12 -1.05 -1.75 -1.01
N ARG A 13 -1.53 -1.68 -2.26
CA ARG A 13 -1.24 -0.54 -3.16
C ARG A 13 -1.90 0.73 -2.67
N ARG A 14 -3.14 0.67 -2.15
CA ARG A 14 -3.82 1.85 -1.60
C ARG A 14 -3.08 2.39 -0.37
N TYR A 15 -2.74 1.53 0.59
CA TYR A 15 -2.02 1.92 1.81
C TYR A 15 -0.65 2.51 1.51
N LEU A 16 0.10 1.89 0.60
CA LEU A 16 1.36 2.44 0.13
C LEU A 16 1.18 3.86 -0.43
N LEU A 17 0.15 4.08 -1.25
CA LEU A 17 -0.11 5.39 -1.86
C LEU A 17 -0.65 6.41 -0.84
N TYR A 18 -1.40 6.01 0.17
CA TYR A 18 -1.78 6.89 1.29
C TYR A 18 -0.55 7.35 2.06
N GLN A 19 0.41 6.46 2.32
CA GLN A 19 1.64 6.81 3.02
C GLN A 19 2.49 7.79 2.19
N LEU A 20 2.50 7.61 0.87
CA LEU A 20 3.21 8.49 -0.04
C LEU A 20 2.48 9.82 -0.30
N SER A 21 1.17 9.92 -0.13
CA SER A 21 0.42 11.14 -0.47
C SER A 21 0.73 12.32 0.46
N ASP A 22 1.15 12.04 1.70
CA ASP A 22 1.51 13.07 2.68
C ASP A 22 2.91 13.67 2.46
N GLY A 23 3.85 12.90 1.90
CA GLY A 23 5.27 13.29 1.78
C GLY A 23 5.88 13.17 0.37
N ARG A 24 5.13 12.65 -0.61
CA ARG A 24 5.56 12.24 -1.96
C ARG A 24 6.72 11.24 -2.03
N ARG A 25 7.29 10.84 -0.90
CA ARG A 25 8.44 9.95 -0.77
C ARG A 25 8.33 9.15 0.52
N ALA A 26 8.73 7.89 0.46
CA ALA A 26 8.98 7.06 1.62
C ALA A 26 10.16 6.12 1.35
N ASN A 27 10.72 5.57 2.43
CA ASN A 27 11.64 4.44 2.31
C ASN A 27 10.84 3.14 2.35
N ILE A 28 11.28 2.14 1.58
CA ILE A 28 10.62 0.85 1.47
C ILE A 28 10.49 0.15 2.83
N ASP A 29 11.47 0.26 3.72
CA ASP A 29 11.41 -0.34 5.05
C ASP A 29 10.25 0.24 5.87
N ALA A 30 10.04 1.56 5.79
CA ALA A 30 8.91 2.20 6.45
C ALA A 30 7.56 1.79 5.84
N LEU A 31 7.51 1.56 4.53
CA LEU A 31 6.30 1.06 3.86
C LEU A 31 5.98 -0.37 4.30
N ILE A 32 6.99 -1.23 4.45
CA ILE A 32 6.83 -2.60 4.95
C ILE A 32 6.28 -2.58 6.37
N ASP A 33 6.90 -1.81 7.26
CA ASP A 33 6.50 -1.74 8.67
C ASP A 33 5.05 -1.28 8.82
N GLN A 34 4.67 -0.25 8.05
CA GLN A 34 3.32 0.25 8.09
C GLN A 34 2.33 -0.79 7.55
N ILE A 35 2.58 -1.37 6.38
CA ILE A 35 1.68 -2.36 5.75
C ILE A 35 1.55 -3.61 6.62
N ALA A 36 2.64 -4.10 7.22
CA ALA A 36 2.62 -5.22 8.14
C ALA A 36 1.79 -4.91 9.39
N ALA A 37 1.91 -3.71 9.96
CA ALA A 37 1.04 -3.29 11.08
C ALA A 37 -0.45 -3.32 10.68
N TRP A 38 -0.78 -2.88 9.46
CA TRP A 38 -2.14 -2.94 8.94
C TRP A 38 -2.66 -4.37 8.78
N GLU A 39 -1.84 -5.31 8.31
CA GLU A 39 -2.26 -6.72 8.19
C GLU A 39 -2.60 -7.33 9.56
N LEU A 40 -1.79 -7.04 10.58
CA LEU A 40 -1.99 -7.52 11.94
C LEU A 40 -3.23 -6.93 12.62
N GLU A 41 -3.52 -5.64 12.41
CA GLU A 41 -4.75 -5.02 12.93
C GLU A 41 -6.03 -5.62 12.34
N GLY A 42 -5.96 -6.13 11.10
CA GLY A 42 -7.08 -6.79 10.44
C GLY A 42 -7.36 -8.19 11.00
N ASP A 43 -6.33 -8.86 11.49
CA ASP A 43 -6.38 -10.24 12.00
C ASP A 43 -6.57 -10.24 13.52
N GLN A 44 -7.79 -9.96 13.97
CA GLN A 44 -8.14 -9.84 15.41
C GLN A 44 -8.04 -11.15 16.23
N GLN A 45 -7.28 -12.15 15.77
CA GLN A 45 -7.30 -13.51 16.31
C GLN A 45 -5.97 -13.99 16.90
N GLY A 46 -4.90 -13.18 16.88
CA GLY A 46 -3.59 -13.55 17.42
C GLY A 46 -3.03 -12.58 18.45
N ASP A 47 -2.22 -13.11 19.36
CA ASP A 47 -1.46 -12.41 20.40
C ASP A 47 -0.32 -11.63 19.72
N HIS A 48 -0.61 -10.43 19.17
CA HIS A 48 0.30 -9.67 18.33
C HIS A 48 0.92 -8.48 19.08
N ASP A 49 1.90 -8.74 19.94
CA ASP A 49 2.70 -7.68 20.59
C ASP A 49 3.92 -7.24 19.75
N ALA A 50 4.17 -7.86 18.59
CA ALA A 50 5.18 -7.42 17.63
C ALA A 50 4.86 -7.89 16.21
N ILE A 51 5.23 -7.09 15.19
CA ILE A 51 5.33 -7.59 13.82
C ILE A 51 6.40 -8.68 13.80
N ASP A 52 6.02 -9.92 13.48
CA ASP A 52 6.99 -10.99 13.33
C ASP A 52 7.79 -10.85 12.03
N GLU A 53 9.00 -11.40 12.03
CA GLU A 53 9.92 -11.33 10.89
C GLU A 53 9.33 -11.99 9.63
N GLU A 54 8.47 -13.00 9.82
CA GLU A 54 7.82 -13.71 8.72
C GLU A 54 6.84 -12.80 7.97
N THR A 55 5.97 -12.08 8.68
CA THR A 55 5.04 -11.10 8.13
C THR A 55 5.80 -9.98 7.43
N ARG A 56 6.85 -9.44 8.06
CA ARG A 56 7.71 -8.42 7.45
C ARG A 56 8.31 -8.92 6.12
N GLN A 57 8.82 -10.15 6.11
CA GLN A 57 9.40 -10.76 4.92
C GLN A 57 8.35 -11.00 3.81
N GLN A 58 7.14 -11.44 4.16
CA GLN A 58 6.05 -11.64 3.20
C GLN A 58 5.63 -10.32 2.54
N VAL A 59 5.44 -9.26 3.34
CA VAL A 59 5.14 -7.92 2.83
C VAL A 59 6.25 -7.40 1.93
N TYR A 60 7.52 -7.57 2.33
CA TYR A 60 8.67 -7.20 1.50
C TYR A 60 8.62 -7.88 0.12
N ILE A 61 8.46 -9.20 0.09
CA ILE A 61 8.39 -9.97 -1.16
C ILE A 61 7.23 -9.47 -2.03
N SER A 62 6.06 -9.24 -1.44
CA SER A 62 4.88 -8.76 -2.17
C SER A 62 5.09 -7.35 -2.74
N LEU A 63 5.69 -6.43 -1.97
CA LEU A 63 6.00 -5.09 -2.44
C LEU A 63 6.95 -5.12 -3.64
N ILE A 64 8.07 -5.82 -3.51
CA ILE A 64 9.13 -5.88 -4.51
C ILE A 64 8.68 -6.55 -5.80
N HIS A 65 7.97 -7.67 -5.70
CA HIS A 65 7.68 -8.51 -6.86
C HIS A 65 6.30 -8.28 -7.48
N ASN A 66 5.40 -7.57 -6.79
CA ASN A 66 4.03 -7.39 -7.27
C ASN A 66 3.59 -5.93 -7.24
N HIS A 67 3.64 -5.27 -6.08
CA HIS A 67 3.01 -3.96 -5.93
C HIS A 67 3.82 -2.83 -6.57
N LEU A 68 5.12 -2.71 -6.26
CA LEU A 68 5.96 -1.65 -6.79
C LEU A 68 6.10 -1.73 -8.33
N PRO A 69 6.42 -2.89 -8.94
CA PRO A 69 6.54 -2.98 -10.39
C PRO A 69 5.24 -2.58 -11.11
N ARG A 70 4.09 -3.04 -10.59
CA ARG A 70 2.78 -2.69 -11.18
C ARG A 70 2.42 -1.22 -11.02
N LEU A 71 2.90 -0.52 -10.00
CA LEU A 71 2.66 0.92 -9.86
C LEU A 71 3.59 1.71 -10.79
N ALA A 72 4.84 1.27 -10.94
CA ALA A 72 5.80 1.86 -11.86
C ALA A 72 5.42 1.66 -13.34
N ASP A 73 4.86 0.50 -13.71
CA ASP A 73 4.33 0.24 -15.06
C ASP A 73 3.27 1.26 -15.52
N TYR A 74 2.61 1.92 -14.56
CA TYR A 74 1.59 2.94 -14.79
C TYR A 74 2.08 4.35 -14.45
N GLU A 75 3.40 4.55 -14.26
CA GLU A 75 4.02 5.85 -13.97
C GLU A 75 3.41 6.52 -12.72
N ILE A 76 2.96 5.71 -11.76
CA ILE A 76 2.40 6.19 -10.49
C ILE A 76 3.51 6.46 -9.48
N ILE A 77 4.56 5.65 -9.53
CA ILE A 77 5.73 5.75 -8.66
C ILE A 77 6.99 5.53 -9.48
N ASP A 78 8.09 6.07 -8.96
CA ASP A 78 9.44 5.60 -9.24
C ASP A 78 10.03 4.99 -7.96
N TYR A 79 10.87 3.96 -8.11
CA TYR A 79 11.50 3.31 -6.98
C TYR A 79 12.90 2.81 -7.31
N ASP A 80 13.81 2.95 -6.34
CA ASP A 80 15.17 2.43 -6.42
C ASP A 80 15.43 1.45 -5.28
N LEU A 81 15.57 0.17 -5.62
CA LEU A 81 15.83 -0.90 -4.65
C LEU A 81 17.20 -0.79 -3.96
N ARG A 82 18.15 -0.04 -4.53
CA ARG A 82 19.47 0.15 -3.91
C ARG A 82 19.42 1.16 -2.78
N SER A 83 18.71 2.26 -2.98
CA SER A 83 18.51 3.30 -1.97
C SER A 83 17.32 3.01 -1.06
N GLY A 84 16.39 2.17 -1.50
CA GLY A 84 15.11 1.92 -0.84
C GLY A 84 14.11 3.06 -1.01
N ASP A 85 14.41 4.06 -1.85
CA ASP A 85 13.53 5.19 -2.07
C ASP A 85 12.34 4.80 -2.96
N VAL A 86 11.15 5.22 -2.56
CA VAL A 86 9.91 5.14 -3.35
C VAL A 86 9.30 6.52 -3.38
N VAL A 87 8.99 7.03 -4.58
CA VAL A 87 8.49 8.39 -4.79
C VAL A 87 7.27 8.40 -5.71
N LEU A 88 6.33 9.31 -5.48
CA LEU A 88 5.20 9.51 -6.39
C LEU A 88 5.66 10.20 -7.67
N ASP A 89 5.27 9.60 -8.79
CA ASP A 89 5.47 10.14 -10.14
C ASP A 89 4.19 10.83 -10.64
N ASP A 90 4.25 11.48 -11.80
CA ASP A 90 3.20 12.37 -12.31
C ASP A 90 1.88 11.63 -12.61
N GLY A 91 1.94 10.34 -12.97
CA GLY A 91 0.75 9.52 -13.19
C GLY A 91 -0.12 9.33 -11.94
N PHE A 92 0.41 9.60 -10.75
CA PHE A 92 -0.36 9.58 -9.51
C PHE A 92 -1.57 10.53 -9.53
N GLU A 93 -1.44 11.70 -10.15
CA GLU A 93 -2.51 12.71 -10.13
C GLU A 93 -3.78 12.21 -10.85
N ASP A 94 -3.66 11.28 -11.80
CA ASP A 94 -4.79 10.68 -12.51
C ASP A 94 -5.62 9.73 -11.61
N ILE A 95 -4.97 9.07 -10.65
CA ILE A 95 -5.63 8.09 -9.77
C ILE A 95 -5.99 8.66 -8.41
N LYS A 96 -5.39 9.78 -8.02
CA LYS A 96 -5.58 10.44 -6.72
C LYS A 96 -7.06 10.66 -6.36
N PRO A 97 -7.94 11.16 -7.25
CA PRO A 97 -9.36 11.33 -6.88
C PRO A 97 -10.05 10.01 -6.54
N LEU A 98 -9.68 8.92 -7.20
CA LEU A 98 -10.22 7.59 -6.95
C LEU A 98 -9.64 6.99 -5.66
N LEU A 99 -8.35 7.21 -5.41
CA LEU A 99 -7.67 6.81 -4.18
C LEU A 99 -8.33 7.45 -2.95
N GLU A 100 -8.64 8.75 -3.01
CA GLU A 100 -9.32 9.46 -1.92
C GLU A 100 -10.75 8.92 -1.65
N GLN A 101 -11.44 8.41 -2.67
CA GLN A 101 -12.75 7.76 -2.47
C GLN A 101 -12.62 6.44 -1.70
N PHE A 102 -11.57 5.67 -1.98
CA PHE A 102 -11.28 4.45 -1.20
C PHE A 102 -10.91 4.81 0.24
N ARG A 103 -10.09 5.84 0.44
CA ARG A 103 -9.65 6.30 1.77
C ARG A 103 -10.85 6.57 2.68
N GLN A 104 -11.82 7.33 2.20
CA GLN A 104 -13.06 7.64 2.93
C GLN A 104 -13.85 6.38 3.31
N THR A 105 -13.81 5.34 2.46
CA THR A 105 -14.49 4.07 2.73
C THR A 105 -13.72 3.23 3.75
N GLU A 106 -12.39 3.24 3.70
CA GLU A 106 -11.51 2.42 4.56
C GLU A 106 -11.27 3.03 5.95
N GLU A 107 -11.37 4.36 6.08
CA GLU A 107 -11.33 5.09 7.35
C GLU A 107 -12.51 4.75 8.28
N HIS A 108 -13.53 4.04 7.76
CA HIS A 108 -14.62 3.47 8.55
C HIS A 108 -14.34 1.98 8.84
N PRO A 109 -13.99 1.60 10.09
CA PRO A 109 -13.59 0.23 10.45
C PRO A 109 -14.63 -0.85 10.08
N GLU A 110 -15.92 -0.49 10.11
CA GLU A 110 -17.04 -1.35 9.75
C GLU A 110 -17.10 -1.69 8.24
N LEU A 111 -16.51 -0.83 7.40
CA LEU A 111 -16.42 -1.02 5.95
C LEU A 111 -15.12 -1.75 5.57
N ARG A 112 -14.03 -1.55 6.33
CA ARG A 112 -12.78 -2.31 6.19
C ARG A 112 -13.01 -3.82 6.29
N LYS A 113 -13.88 -4.27 7.20
CA LYS A 113 -14.25 -5.69 7.38
C LYS A 113 -15.00 -6.31 6.19
N ARG A 114 -15.68 -5.50 5.37
CA ARG A 114 -16.48 -5.96 4.22
C ARG A 114 -15.68 -6.07 2.92
N ALA A 115 -14.58 -5.32 2.80
CA ALA A 115 -13.79 -5.24 1.57
C ALA A 115 -12.84 -6.44 1.38
N THR A 116 -12.67 -7.29 2.42
CA THR A 116 -11.77 -8.45 2.42
C THR A 116 -12.47 -9.78 2.05
N LEU A 117 -13.72 -9.75 1.57
CA LEU A 117 -14.51 -10.93 1.17
C LEU A 117 -14.61 -11.10 -0.35
#